data_AF-A0A2N6EEN5-F1
#
_entry.id   AF-A0A2N6EEN5-F1
#
_cell.length_a   1.000
_cell.length_b   1.000
_cell.length_c   1.000
_cell.angle_alpha   90.00
_cell.angle_beta   90.00
_cell.angle_gamma   90.00
#
_symmetry.space_group_name_H-M   'P 1'
#
loop_
_entity.id
_entity.type
_entity.pdbx_description
1 polymer ?
#
loop_
_entity_poly.entity_id
_entity_poly.type
_entity_poly.pdbx_seq_one_letter_code
_entity_poly.pdbx_strand_id
1 'polypeptide(L)'
;MKGLLIEDEFHWHDRWSSELGQRLSITDSSNNLFIFDEACTREEILSVIRDVPRDLYRIFDLQETSEEYCDFMADSGTCYRKIGTLH
;
A
#
# COMPACT_ATOMS: atom_id res chain seq x y z
N MET A 1 -3.51 9.77 1.10
CA MET A 1 -3.17 8.58 0.27
C MET A 1 -3.41 7.29 1.05
N LYS A 2 -3.53 6.15 0.36
CA LYS A 2 -3.60 4.83 1.01
C LYS A 2 -2.32 4.03 0.76
N GLY A 3 -1.87 3.29 1.77
CA GLY A 3 -0.81 2.30 1.66
C GLY A 3 -1.37 0.89 1.84
N LEU A 4 -0.93 -0.07 1.02
CA LEU A 4 -1.06 -1.50 1.26
C LEU A 4 0.31 -2.08 1.55
N LEU A 5 0.54 -2.43 2.82
CA LEU A 5 1.75 -3.09 3.28
C LEU A 5 1.55 -4.60 3.25
N ILE A 6 2.45 -5.32 2.61
CA ILE A 6 2.54 -6.77 2.64
C ILE A 6 3.27 -7.14 3.94
N GLU A 7 2.57 -7.82 4.86
CA GLU A 7 3.12 -8.23 6.15
C GLU A 7 3.83 -9.59 6.07
N ASP A 8 3.48 -10.42 5.09
CA ASP A 8 4.11 -11.73 4.85
C ASP A 8 4.34 -11.95 3.34
N GLU A 9 5.55 -11.65 2.90
CA GLU A 9 5.99 -11.78 1.51
C GLU A 9 6.12 -13.24 1.05
N PHE A 10 6.28 -14.21 1.97
CA PHE A 10 6.44 -15.62 1.60
C PHE A 10 5.13 -16.24 1.12
N HIS A 11 4.02 -15.79 1.69
CA HIS A 11 2.68 -16.21 1.30
C HIS A 11 2.01 -15.22 0.34
N TRP A 12 2.60 -14.05 0.13
CA TRP A 12 2.16 -13.11 -0.90
C TRP A 12 2.50 -13.62 -2.30
N HIS A 13 1.48 -13.89 -3.11
CA HIS A 13 1.67 -14.34 -4.47
C HIS A 13 1.79 -13.17 -5.46
N ASP A 14 2.77 -13.22 -6.36
CA ASP A 14 3.01 -12.21 -7.41
C ASP A 14 1.77 -11.83 -8.23
N ARG A 15 0.84 -12.77 -8.41
CA ARG A 15 -0.43 -12.51 -9.10
C ARG A 15 -1.22 -11.38 -8.46
N TRP A 16 -1.20 -11.25 -7.12
CA TRP A 16 -1.93 -10.22 -6.39
C TRP A 16 -1.31 -8.84 -6.61
N SER A 17 0.03 -8.76 -6.59
CA SER A 17 0.75 -7.53 -7.00
C SER A 17 0.41 -7.13 -8.43
N SER A 18 0.39 -8.09 -9.34
CA SER A 18 0.05 -7.84 -10.75
C SER A 18 -1.39 -7.35 -10.93
N GLU A 19 -2.35 -7.95 -10.22
CA GLU A 19 -3.75 -7.52 -10.26
C GLU A 19 -3.93 -6.10 -9.71
N LEU A 20 -3.24 -5.73 -8.62
CA LEU A 20 -3.24 -4.37 -8.09
C LEU A 20 -2.71 -3.37 -9.13
N GLY A 21 -1.55 -3.64 -9.72
CA GLY A 21 -0.94 -2.74 -10.72
C GLY A 21 -1.71 -2.63 -12.03
N GLN A 22 -2.54 -3.63 -12.37
CA GLN A 22 -3.40 -3.58 -13.57
C GLN A 22 -4.72 -2.84 -13.34
N ARG A 23 -5.25 -2.87 -12.11
CA ARG A 23 -6.61 -2.40 -11.81
C ARG A 23 -6.66 -1.07 -11.07
N LEU A 24 -5.60 -0.72 -10.34
CA LEU A 24 -5.55 0.47 -9.50
C LEU A 24 -4.38 1.35 -9.90
N SER A 25 -4.55 2.65 -9.72
CA SER A 25 -3.50 3.64 -9.90
C SER A 25 -2.53 3.58 -8.71
N ILE A 26 -1.44 2.84 -8.88
CA ILE A 26 -0.31 2.86 -7.95
C ILE A 26 0.56 4.07 -8.31
N THR A 27 0.63 5.02 -7.39
CA THR A 27 1.40 6.27 -7.58
C THR A 27 2.88 6.04 -7.28
N ASP A 28 3.15 5.15 -6.31
CA ASP A 28 4.50 4.86 -5.85
C ASP A 28 4.56 3.48 -5.19
N SER A 29 5.76 2.97 -4.98
CA SER A 29 6.00 1.69 -4.29
C SER A 29 7.25 1.73 -3.45
N SER A 30 7.34 0.83 -2.49
CA SER A 30 8.57 0.40 -1.84
C SER A 30 8.55 -1.12 -1.77
N ASN A 31 9.62 -1.73 -1.28
CA ASN A 31 9.88 -3.18 -1.29
C ASN A 31 8.63 -4.04 -0.98
N ASN A 32 7.86 -3.68 0.05
CA ASN A 32 6.65 -4.39 0.48
C ASN A 32 5.43 -3.47 0.64
N LEU A 33 5.44 -2.28 0.03
CA LEU A 33 4.39 -1.28 0.20
C LEU A 33 3.94 -0.74 -1.16
N PHE A 34 2.65 -0.85 -1.45
CA PHE A 34 2.03 -0.14 -2.56
C PHE A 34 1.37 1.15 -2.06
N ILE A 35 1.64 2.26 -2.74
CA ILE A 35 1.08 3.57 -2.41
C ILE A 35 0.13 3.97 -3.52
N PHE A 36 -1.13 4.18 -3.14
CA PHE A 36 -2.20 4.56 -4.04
C PHE A 36 -2.49 6.05 -3.93
N ASP A 37 -3.03 6.63 -5.00
CA ASP A 37 -3.49 8.02 -5.01
C ASP A 37 -4.61 8.28 -3.97
N GLU A 38 -4.98 9.55 -3.82
CA GLU A 38 -6.03 9.94 -2.87
C GLU A 38 -7.46 9.55 -3.31
N ALA A 39 -7.66 9.26 -4.59
CA ALA A 39 -8.95 8.84 -5.12
C ALA A 39 -9.23 7.36 -4.82
N CYS A 40 -8.16 6.55 -4.69
CA CYS A 40 -8.25 5.13 -4.40
C CYS A 40 -8.79 4.87 -2.98
N THR A 41 -9.94 4.22 -2.93
CA THR A 41 -10.63 3.86 -1.69
C THR A 41 -10.13 2.52 -1.13
N ARG A 42 -10.34 2.32 0.17
CA ARG A 42 -10.03 1.03 0.81
C ARG A 42 -10.84 -0.10 0.18
N GLU A 43 -12.10 0.17 -0.15
CA GLU A 43 -13.04 -0.78 -0.72
C GLU A 43 -12.60 -1.24 -2.11
N GLU A 44 -12.03 -0.35 -2.92
CA GLU A 44 -11.46 -0.70 -4.23
C GLU A 44 -10.26 -1.62 -4.08
N ILE A 45 -9.32 -1.30 -3.18
CA ILE A 45 -8.18 -2.17 -2.86
C ILE A 45 -8.68 -3.56 -2.42
N LEU A 46 -9.59 -3.60 -1.46
CA LEU A 46 -10.19 -4.84 -0.95
C LEU A 46 -10.94 -5.63 -2.02
N SER A 47 -11.52 -4.97 -3.02
CA SER A 47 -12.21 -5.65 -4.11
C SER A 47 -11.25 -6.44 -5.02
N VAL A 48 -10.03 -5.93 -5.20
CA VAL A 48 -8.97 -6.58 -6.00
C VAL A 48 -8.37 -7.75 -5.23
N ILE A 49 -8.05 -7.56 -3.95
CA ILE A 49 -7.40 -8.56 -3.10
C ILE A 49 -8.39 -9.32 -2.21
N ARG A 50 -9.64 -9.47 -2.64
CA ARG A 50 -10.72 -10.08 -1.83
C ARG A 50 -10.42 -11.52 -1.39
N ASP A 51 -9.61 -12.23 -2.18
CA ASP A 51 -9.25 -13.64 -1.98
C ASP A 51 -7.90 -13.78 -1.22
N VAL A 52 -7.28 -12.67 -0.81
CA VAL A 52 -6.05 -12.64 -0.01
C VAL A 52 -6.38 -12.75 1.48
N PRO A 53 -5.74 -13.66 2.23
CA PRO A 53 -5.91 -13.72 3.69
C PRO A 53 -5.52 -12.39 4.36
N ARG A 54 -6.35 -11.94 5.32
CA ARG A 54 -6.24 -10.62 5.95
C ARG A 54 -4.98 -10.43 6.80
N ASP A 55 -4.36 -11.52 7.21
CA ASP A 55 -3.11 -11.58 7.97
C ASP A 55 -1.88 -11.35 7.09
N LEU A 56 -2.00 -11.42 5.76
CA LEU A 56 -0.88 -11.17 4.85
C LEU A 56 -0.66 -9.68 4.54
N TYR A 57 -1.60 -8.80 4.89
CA TYR A 57 -1.54 -7.40 4.49
C TYR A 57 -2.18 -6.44 5.50
N ARG A 58 -1.77 -5.18 5.42
CA ARG A 58 -2.37 -4.08 6.17
C ARG A 58 -2.60 -2.88 5.28
N ILE A 59 -3.83 -2.35 5.30
CA ILE A 59 -4.17 -1.10 4.63
C ILE A 59 -4.29 0.02 5.66
N PHE A 60 -3.63 1.16 5.41
CA PHE A 60 -3.63 2.34 6.27
C PHE A 60 -3.51 3.65 5.48
N ASP A 61 -3.72 4.76 6.18
CA ASP A 61 -3.58 6.10 5.63
C ASP A 61 -2.13 6.59 5.70
N LEU A 62 -1.69 7.16 4.58
CA LEU A 62 -0.38 7.75 4.36
C LEU A 62 -0.52 9.23 3.97
N GLN A 63 0.48 10.02 4.35
CA GLN A 63 0.77 11.32 3.74
C GLN A 63 2.25 11.40 3.37
N GLU A 64 2.55 12.20 2.34
CA GLU A 64 3.91 12.66 2.07
C GLU A 64 4.45 13.50 3.23
N THR A 65 5.76 13.45 3.43
CA THR A 65 6.45 14.13 4.52
C THR A 65 7.93 14.36 4.20
N SER A 66 8.59 15.18 5.00
CA SER A 66 10.06 15.34 4.95
C SER A 66 10.78 14.12 5.49
N GLU A 67 12.06 13.98 5.12
CA GLU A 67 12.95 12.89 5.56
C GLU A 67 13.02 12.73 7.09
N GLU A 68 12.95 13.82 7.85
CA GLU A 68 13.00 13.80 9.33
C GLU A 68 11.84 13.01 9.96
N TYR A 69 10.70 12.91 9.26
CA TYR A 69 9.50 12.21 9.73
C TYR A 69 9.15 11.01 8.84
N CYS A 70 10.12 10.48 8.09
CA CYS A 70 9.91 9.43 7.12
C CYS A 70 9.73 8.07 7.79
N ASP A 71 8.53 7.50 7.72
CA ASP A 71 8.30 6.11 8.13
C ASP A 71 8.63 5.14 6.99
N PHE A 72 8.33 5.55 5.75
CA PHE A 72 8.52 4.75 4.54
C PHE A 72 9.14 5.62 3.46
N MET A 73 10.27 5.18 2.91
CA MET A 73 10.86 5.75 1.72
C MET A 73 10.48 4.89 0.52
N ALA A 74 9.83 5.51 -0.46
CA ALA A 74 9.46 4.85 -1.70
C ALA A 74 10.63 4.80 -2.69
N ASP A 75 10.49 3.99 -3.73
CA ASP A 75 11.48 3.80 -4.79
C ASP A 75 11.75 5.10 -5.56
N SER A 76 10.76 6.00 -5.61
CA SER A 76 10.91 7.36 -6.16
C SER A 76 11.80 8.28 -5.31
N GLY A 77 12.09 7.90 -4.07
CA GLY A 77 12.74 8.74 -3.05
C GLY A 77 11.76 9.59 -2.21
N THR A 78 10.46 9.54 -2.50
CA THR A 78 9.45 10.27 -1.71
C THR A 78 9.29 9.63 -0.33
N CYS A 79 9.24 10.47 0.70
CA CYS A 79 9.04 10.04 2.08
C CYS A 79 7.57 10.11 2.48
N TYR A 80 7.08 9.06 3.12
CA TYR A 80 5.71 8.94 3.59
C TYR A 80 5.68 8.59 5.08
N ARG A 81 4.65 9.09 5.78
CA ARG A 81 4.34 8.74 7.16
C ARG A 81 2.93 8.21 7.30
N LYS A 82 2.75 7.29 8.25
CA LYS A 82 1.44 6.77 8.61
C LYS A 82 0.67 7.78 9.47
N ILE A 83 -0.60 8.02 9.12
CA ILE A 83 -1.43 9.03 9.80
C ILE A 83 -2.75 8.50 10.37
N GLY A 84 -3.06 7.23 10.16
CA GLY A 84 -4.22 6.59 10.79
C GLY A 84 -4.34 5.12 10.46
N THR A 85 -4.78 4.33 11.44
CA THR A 85 -5.36 3.00 11.21
C THR A 85 -6.82 3.17 11.59
N LEU A 86 -7.72 3.42 10.63
CA LEU A 86 -9.14 3.41 10.94
C LEU A 86 -9.49 1.99 11.40
N HIS A 87 -9.80 1.87 12.70
CA HIS A 87 -10.27 0.66 13.37
C HIS A 87 -11.67 0.28 12.88
#